data_AF-A2Q5V5-F1
#
_entry.id   AF-A2Q5V5-F1
#
_cell.length_a   1.000
_cell.length_b   1.000
_cell.length_c   1.000
_cell.angle_alpha   90.00
_cell.angle_beta   90.00
_cell.angle_gamma   90.00
#
_symmetry.space_group_name_H-M   'P 1'
#
loop_
_entity.id
_entity.type
_entity.pdbx_description
1 polymer ?
#
loop_
_entity_poly.entity_id
_entity_poly.type
_entity_poly.pdbx_seq_one_letter_code
_entity_poly.pdbx_strand_id
1 'polypeptide(L)'
;MMIRSLQYKRRGLQDLKTIQAVTKQIRVSRVRAVMEKYPPYQSIFAKLSYGESQMLDKAFYEEEVKRHCLAFEQQFHYAVFFAYMRLREQEIRNLMWISECVAQNQKSRLHDSVVFIF
;
A
#
# COMPACT_ATOMS: atom_id res chain seq x y z
N MET A 1 -6.74 -20.34 6.35
CA MET A 1 -7.43 -19.13 6.86
C MET A 1 -6.90 -18.62 8.21
N MET A 2 -6.47 -19.48 9.15
CA MET A 2 -6.03 -19.06 10.50
C MET A 2 -4.68 -18.33 10.59
N ILE A 3 -3.78 -18.51 9.62
CA ILE A 3 -2.41 -17.95 9.70
C ILE A 3 -2.38 -16.44 9.34
N ARG A 4 -3.29 -15.96 8.49
CA ARG A 4 -3.40 -14.52 8.17
C ARG A 4 -3.97 -13.71 9.34
N SER A 5 -4.82 -14.32 10.17
CA SER A 5 -5.45 -13.69 11.33
C SER A 5 -4.44 -13.33 12.43
N LEU A 6 -3.38 -14.12 12.57
CA LEU A 6 -2.35 -13.93 13.60
C LEU A 6 -1.30 -12.87 13.22
N GLN A 7 -1.09 -12.63 11.92
CA GLN A 7 -0.19 -11.56 11.43
C GLN A 7 -0.75 -10.16 11.71
N TYR A 8 -2.08 -10.00 11.74
CA TYR A 8 -2.73 -8.70 11.90
C TYR A 8 -2.81 -8.23 13.37
N LYS A 9 -2.70 -9.15 14.34
CA LYS A 9 -2.84 -8.84 15.78
C LYS A 9 -1.57 -8.24 16.42
N ARG A 10 -0.42 -8.25 15.73
CA ARG A 10 0.89 -7.92 16.33
C ARG A 10 1.43 -6.51 16.06
N ARG A 11 0.76 -5.70 15.22
CA ARG A 11 1.13 -4.29 14.96
C ARG A 11 0.11 -3.37 15.63
N GLY A 12 0.36 -3.07 16.89
CA GLY A 12 -0.57 -2.40 17.81
C GLY A 12 -0.84 -0.92 17.52
N LEU A 13 -1.40 -0.59 16.34
CA LEU A 13 -1.98 0.75 16.15
C LEU A 13 -3.11 0.79 15.11
N GLN A 14 -3.98 -0.23 15.08
CA GLN A 14 -5.30 -0.10 14.45
C GLN A 14 -6.34 -0.77 15.33
N ASP A 15 -7.29 0.05 15.77
CA ASP A 15 -8.36 -0.26 16.71
C ASP A 15 -9.03 -1.60 16.38
N LEU A 16 -9.13 -2.50 17.36
CA LEU A 16 -9.72 -3.84 17.24
C LEU A 16 -11.14 -3.80 16.63
N LYS A 17 -11.83 -2.67 16.84
CA LYS A 17 -13.16 -2.36 16.30
C LYS A 17 -13.18 -2.21 14.77
N THR A 18 -12.14 -1.62 14.19
CA THR A 18 -12.03 -1.39 12.74
C THR A 18 -11.80 -2.70 12.01
N ILE A 19 -10.98 -3.59 12.58
CA ILE A 19 -10.74 -4.93 12.04
C ILE A 19 -12.01 -5.79 12.13
N GLN A 20 -12.75 -5.72 13.24
CA GLN A 20 -14.04 -6.41 13.40
C GLN A 20 -15.11 -5.87 12.43
N ALA A 21 -15.10 -4.56 12.14
CA ALA A 21 -16.00 -3.95 11.16
C ALA A 21 -15.65 -4.34 9.70
N VAL A 22 -14.36 -4.38 9.35
CA VAL A 22 -13.88 -4.79 8.01
C VAL A 22 -14.12 -6.28 7.77
N THR A 23 -14.06 -7.11 8.81
CA THR A 23 -14.26 -8.57 8.71
C THR A 23 -15.74 -8.94 8.50
N LYS A 24 -16.72 -8.05 8.74
CA LYS A 24 -18.16 -8.39 8.71
C LYS A 24 -18.92 -7.97 7.44
N GLN A 25 -18.35 -7.28 6.44
CA GLN A 25 -19.11 -6.96 5.22
C GLN A 25 -18.25 -6.71 3.97
N ILE A 26 -18.39 -7.60 2.98
CA ILE A 26 -17.80 -7.52 1.63
C ILE A 26 -18.62 -6.55 0.76
N ARG A 27 -18.63 -5.26 1.09
CA ARG A 27 -19.04 -4.20 0.15
C ARG A 27 -18.01 -3.08 0.20
N VAL A 28 -17.33 -2.85 -0.92
CA VAL A 28 -16.27 -1.83 -1.10
C VAL A 28 -16.70 -0.45 -0.59
N SER A 29 -17.97 -0.10 -0.79
CA SER A 29 -18.59 1.16 -0.34
C SER A 29 -18.55 1.33 1.19
N ARG A 30 -18.68 0.24 1.96
CA ARG A 30 -18.72 0.28 3.42
C ARG A 30 -17.32 0.42 4.03
N VAL A 31 -16.30 -0.13 3.36
CA VAL A 31 -14.89 0.03 3.77
C VAL A 31 -14.44 1.46 3.56
N ARG A 32 -14.79 2.08 2.42
CA ARG A 32 -14.47 3.49 2.13
C ARG A 32 -14.99 4.42 3.23
N ALA A 33 -16.26 4.29 3.61
CA ALA A 33 -16.91 5.13 4.63
C ALA A 33 -16.27 5.03 6.03
N VAL A 34 -15.60 3.92 6.35
CA VAL A 34 -14.87 3.76 7.61
C VAL A 34 -13.46 4.32 7.50
N MET A 35 -12.78 4.07 6.37
CA MET A 35 -11.41 4.52 6.14
C MET A 35 -11.30 6.04 6.00
N GLU A 36 -12.33 6.69 5.44
CA GLU A 36 -12.40 8.15 5.27
C GLU A 36 -12.43 8.91 6.61
N LYS A 37 -12.81 8.23 7.70
CA LYS A 37 -12.78 8.79 9.07
C LYS A 37 -11.38 8.82 9.69
N TYR A 38 -10.42 8.11 9.12
CA TYR A 38 -9.06 8.03 9.65
C TYR A 38 -8.14 8.96 8.86
N PRO A 39 -7.49 9.96 9.52
CA PRO A 39 -6.68 10.97 8.83
C PRO A 39 -5.59 10.42 7.90
N PRO A 40 -4.86 9.33 8.23
CA PRO A 40 -3.84 8.79 7.35
C PRO A 40 -4.39 8.18 6.04
N TYR A 41 -5.64 7.72 6.05
CA TYR A 41 -6.29 7.08 4.90
C TYR A 41 -7.16 8.07 4.13
N GLN A 42 -7.65 9.11 4.79
CA GLN A 42 -8.47 10.15 4.17
C GLN A 42 -7.78 10.77 2.95
N SER A 43 -6.49 11.09 3.04
CA SER A 43 -5.72 11.68 1.93
C SER A 43 -5.56 10.75 0.73
N ILE A 44 -5.53 9.43 0.96
CA ILE A 44 -5.44 8.40 -0.09
C ILE A 44 -6.79 8.30 -0.80
N PHE A 45 -7.89 8.19 -0.04
CA PHE A 45 -9.24 8.03 -0.60
C PHE A 45 -9.82 9.33 -1.19
N ALA A 46 -9.40 10.50 -0.73
CA ALA A 46 -9.79 11.79 -1.30
C ALA A 46 -9.25 12.00 -2.73
N LYS A 47 -8.10 11.39 -3.05
CA LYS A 47 -7.51 11.43 -4.39
C LYS A 47 -8.14 10.42 -5.36
N LEU A 48 -8.99 9.52 -4.86
CA LEU A 48 -9.55 8.41 -5.63
C LEU A 48 -11.03 8.62 -5.97
N SER A 49 -11.32 8.74 -7.26
CA SER A 49 -12.69 8.77 -7.77
C SER A 49 -13.39 7.41 -7.57
N TYR A 50 -14.72 7.41 -7.66
CA TYR A 50 -15.53 6.21 -7.49
C TYR A 50 -15.35 5.27 -8.69
N GLY A 51 -14.67 4.12 -8.50
CA GLY A 51 -14.58 3.05 -9.51
C GLY A 51 -13.16 2.60 -9.88
N GLU A 52 -12.12 3.33 -9.48
CA GLU A 52 -10.74 3.08 -9.94
C GLU A 52 -9.94 2.21 -8.97
N SER A 53 -10.29 0.92 -8.88
CA SER A 53 -9.62 0.00 -7.94
C SER A 53 -8.12 -0.18 -8.22
N GLN A 54 -7.70 -0.11 -9.49
CA GLN A 54 -6.28 -0.16 -9.88
C GLN A 54 -5.48 1.05 -9.37
N MET A 55 -6.13 2.21 -9.23
CA MET A 55 -5.49 3.42 -8.68
C MET A 55 -5.33 3.36 -7.17
N LEU A 56 -6.13 2.51 -6.49
CA LEU A 56 -6.08 2.40 -5.03
C LEU A 56 -4.83 1.67 -4.57
N ASP A 57 -4.51 0.53 -5.21
CA ASP A 57 -3.30 -0.24 -4.90
C ASP A 57 -2.05 0.59 -5.18
N LYS A 58 -2.01 1.31 -6.30
CA LYS A 58 -0.92 2.24 -6.62
C LYS A 58 -0.75 3.33 -5.56
N ALA A 59 -1.84 3.95 -5.12
CA ALA A 59 -1.80 4.98 -4.08
C ALA A 59 -1.30 4.43 -2.74
N PHE A 60 -1.62 3.17 -2.41
CA PHE A 60 -1.07 2.52 -1.23
C PHE A 60 0.43 2.25 -1.35
N TYR A 61 0.91 1.78 -2.51
CA TYR A 61 2.34 1.59 -2.73
C TYR A 61 3.13 2.91 -2.67
N GLU A 62 2.59 3.99 -3.25
CA GLU A 62 3.19 5.33 -3.16
C GLU A 62 3.31 5.82 -1.71
N GLU A 63 2.24 5.67 -0.92
CA GLU A 63 2.26 6.04 0.50
C GLU A 63 3.18 5.14 1.32
N GLU A 64 3.27 3.85 1.00
CA GLU A 64 4.20 2.91 1.63
C GLU A 64 5.65 3.31 1.35
N VAL A 65 6.02 3.57 0.09
CA VAL A 65 7.35 4.05 -0.28
C VAL A 65 7.69 5.35 0.44
N LYS A 66 6.76 6.31 0.45
CA LYS A 66 6.95 7.60 1.16
C LYS A 66 7.30 7.39 2.64
N ARG A 67 6.56 6.53 3.36
CA ARG A 67 6.80 6.27 4.79
C ARG A 67 8.14 5.57 5.04
N HIS A 68 8.53 4.67 4.15
CA HIS A 68 9.84 4.02 4.24
C HIS A 68 10.96 5.00 3.95
N CYS A 69 10.81 5.94 3.02
CA CYS A 69 11.77 7.02 2.79
C CYS A 69 11.91 7.94 4.02
N LEU A 70 10.78 8.31 4.66
CA LEU A 70 10.81 9.08 5.91
C LEU A 70 11.55 8.36 7.05
N ALA A 71 11.56 7.03 7.05
CA ALA A 71 12.34 6.26 8.03
C ALA A 71 13.85 6.44 7.86
N PHE A 72 14.36 6.94 6.72
CA PHE A 72 15.77 7.26 6.56
C PHE A 72 16.14 8.68 7.04
N GLU A 73 15.17 9.54 7.35
CA GLU A 73 15.43 10.89 7.88
C GLU A 73 15.90 10.87 9.34
N GLN A 74 15.52 9.82 10.08
CA GLN A 74 15.95 9.61 11.47
C GLN A 74 17.24 8.77 11.50
N GLN A 75 18.06 8.97 12.53
CA GLN A 75 19.32 8.25 12.72
C GLN A 75 19.25 7.30 13.93
N PHE A 76 20.11 6.28 13.95
CA PHE A 76 20.29 5.34 15.06
C PHE A 76 19.05 4.54 15.49
N HIS A 77 18.24 4.07 14.53
CA HIS A 77 17.12 3.17 14.81
C HIS A 77 17.06 1.99 13.84
N TYR A 78 16.54 0.86 14.33
CA TYR A 78 16.49 -0.39 13.55
C TYR A 78 15.46 -0.38 12.41
N ALA A 79 14.51 0.58 12.41
CA ALA A 79 13.50 0.66 11.35
C ALA A 79 14.08 0.91 9.96
N VAL A 80 15.32 1.45 9.86
CA VAL A 80 16.04 1.64 8.60
C VAL A 80 16.23 0.31 7.85
N PHE A 81 16.55 -0.78 8.55
CA PHE A 81 16.74 -2.09 7.92
C PHE A 81 15.43 -2.64 7.34
N PHE A 82 14.33 -2.45 8.06
CA PHE A 82 13.00 -2.83 7.58
C PHE A 82 12.61 -2.00 6.35
N ALA A 83 12.81 -0.69 6.41
CA ALA A 83 12.53 0.21 5.30
C ALA A 83 13.35 -0.15 4.05
N TYR A 84 14.63 -0.45 4.22
CA TYR A 84 15.48 -0.92 3.12
C TYR A 84 14.92 -2.18 2.45
N MET A 85 14.58 -3.22 3.22
CA MET A 85 14.02 -4.46 2.66
C MET A 85 12.72 -4.20 1.89
N ARG A 86 11.84 -3.35 2.43
CA ARG A 86 10.56 -2.99 1.79
C ARG A 86 10.74 -2.20 0.50
N LEU A 87 11.67 -1.26 0.45
CA LEU A 87 11.98 -0.53 -0.77
C LEU A 87 12.57 -1.44 -1.85
N ARG A 88 13.41 -2.43 -1.46
CA ARG A 88 13.92 -3.43 -2.41
C ARG A 88 12.82 -4.35 -2.95
N GLU A 89 11.84 -4.74 -2.13
CA GLU A 89 10.67 -5.48 -2.62
C GLU A 89 9.88 -4.68 -3.66
N GLN A 90 9.74 -3.35 -3.46
CA GLN A 90 9.08 -2.47 -4.43
C GLN A 90 9.87 -2.34 -5.73
N GLU A 91 11.19 -2.25 -5.67
CA GLU A 91 12.06 -2.21 -6.86
C GLU A 91 11.93 -3.48 -7.70
N ILE A 92 11.93 -4.65 -7.06
CA ILE A 92 11.71 -5.93 -7.76
C ILE A 92 10.34 -5.94 -8.45
N ARG A 93 9.29 -5.41 -7.79
CA ARG A 93 7.95 -5.31 -8.40
C ARG A 93 7.95 -4.39 -9.63
N ASN A 94 8.64 -3.26 -9.56
CA ASN A 94 8.77 -2.34 -10.70
C ASN A 94 9.50 -3.02 -11.87
N LEU A 95 10.60 -3.74 -11.61
CA LEU A 95 11.34 -4.47 -12.64
C LEU A 95 10.49 -5.57 -13.27
N MET A 96 9.75 -6.32 -12.46
CA MET A 96 8.83 -7.36 -12.93
C MET A 96 7.78 -6.76 -13.87
N TRP A 97 7.14 -5.65 -13.48
CA TRP A 97 6.16 -4.96 -14.32
C TRP A 97 6.74 -4.52 -15.67
N ILE A 98 7.92 -3.88 -15.65
CA ILE A 98 8.60 -3.45 -16.87
C ILE A 98 8.92 -4.66 -17.76
N SER A 99 9.42 -5.75 -17.17
CA SER A 99 9.73 -6.97 -17.91
C SER A 99 8.50 -7.58 -18.58
N GLU A 100 7.36 -7.57 -17.89
CA GLU A 100 6.08 -8.07 -18.40
C GLU A 100 5.55 -7.19 -19.54
N CYS A 101 5.57 -5.86 -19.38
CA CYS A 101 5.17 -4.94 -20.44
C CYS A 101 6.04 -5.08 -21.70
N VAL A 102 7.36 -5.30 -21.54
CA VAL A 102 8.26 -5.55 -22.67
C VAL A 102 7.96 -6.89 -23.33
N ALA A 103 7.77 -7.96 -22.55
CA ALA A 103 7.44 -9.28 -23.07
C ALA A 103 6.11 -9.31 -23.84
N GLN A 104 5.13 -8.50 -23.42
CA GLN A 104 3.82 -8.36 -24.07
C GLN A 104 3.79 -7.29 -25.17
N ASN A 105 4.92 -6.61 -25.44
CA ASN A 105 5.03 -5.47 -26.36
C ASN A 105 4.03 -4.33 -26.08
N GLN A 106 3.63 -4.15 -24.81
CA GLN A 106 2.71 -3.10 -24.33
C GLN A 106 3.47 -1.93 -23.69
N LYS A 107 4.39 -1.34 -24.43
CA LYS A 107 5.27 -0.26 -23.91
C LYS A 107 4.52 1.00 -23.47
N SER A 108 3.30 1.22 -23.99
CA SER A 108 2.44 2.35 -23.59
C SER A 108 2.00 2.30 -22.13
N ARG A 109 1.98 1.11 -21.50
CA ARG A 109 1.47 0.88 -20.13
C ARG A 109 2.55 0.85 -19.06
N LEU A 110 3.80 1.14 -19.43
CA LEU A 110 4.93 1.12 -18.51
C LEU A 110 4.70 2.03 -17.29
N HIS A 111 4.04 3.18 -17.50
CA HIS A 111 3.80 4.17 -16.45
C HIS A 111 2.63 3.83 -15.52
N ASP A 112 1.80 2.84 -15.86
CA ASP A 112 0.55 2.56 -15.13
C ASP A 112 0.81 2.08 -13.71
N SER A 113 1.84 1.25 -13.49
CA SER A 113 2.09 0.58 -12.21
C SER A 113 3.47 0.82 -11.59
N VAL A 114 4.36 1.53 -12.27
CA VAL A 114 5.69 1.88 -11.71
C VAL A 114 5.52 2.93 -10.61
N VAL A 115 6.10 2.64 -9.44
CA VAL A 115 6.15 3.57 -8.31
C VAL A 115 7.59 4.02 -8.10
N PHE A 116 7.82 5.33 -8.19
CA PHE A 116 9.16 5.90 -8.03
C PHE A 116 9.60 5.86 -6.56
N ILE A 117 10.84 5.41 -6.33
CA ILE A 117 11.47 5.31 -5.01
C ILE A 117 12.35 6.53 -4.71
N PHE A 118 12.69 7.32 -5.74
CA PHE A 118 13.50 8.53 -5.69
C PHE A 118 12.91 9.61 -6.59
#